data_AF-A0A2H0L3X9-F1
#
_entry.id   AF-A0A2H0L3X9-F1
#
_cell.length_a   1.000
_cell.length_b   1.000
_cell.length_c   1.000
_cell.angle_alpha   90.00
_cell.angle_beta   90.00
_cell.angle_gamma   90.00
#
_symmetry.space_group_name_H-M   'P 1'
#
loop_
_entity.id
_entity.type
_entity.pdbx_description
1 polymer ?
#
loop_
_entity_poly.entity_id
_entity_poly.type
_entity_poly.pdbx_seq_one_letter_code
_entity_poly.pdbx_strand_id
1 'polypeptide(L)'
;MNEEKTPQRESTPLEHLMFKGHLQITIRVVAITIATLAIWGGGGYLLDKALATFPLFMIIGLVVAFPLAQLLIYKTFRKVTNAVTKKQ
;
A
#
# COMPACT_ATOMS: atom_id res chain seq x y z
N MET A 1 14.42 45.23 17.94
CA MET A 1 14.02 44.20 16.96
C MET A 1 13.68 42.97 17.79
N ASN A 2 12.41 42.85 18.18
CA ASN A 2 11.97 41.77 19.07
C ASN A 2 11.72 40.54 18.20
N GLU A 3 12.53 39.51 18.39
CA GLU A 3 12.32 38.20 17.79
C GLU A 3 11.03 37.62 18.38
N GLU A 4 9.99 37.65 17.55
CA GLU A 4 8.72 36.98 17.81
C GLU A 4 8.98 35.47 17.84
N LYS A 5 9.18 34.94 19.05
CA LYS A 5 9.32 33.49 19.28
C LYS A 5 8.00 32.83 18.87
N THR A 6 8.04 32.24 17.68
CA THR A 6 6.95 31.41 17.15
C THR A 6 6.61 30.33 18.19
N PRO A 7 5.34 30.18 18.58
CA PRO A 7 4.95 29.18 19.56
C PRO A 7 5.26 27.80 18.98
N GLN A 8 6.22 27.09 19.59
CA GLN A 8 6.46 25.69 19.31
C GLN A 8 5.16 24.94 19.66
N ARG A 9 4.36 24.61 18.64
CA ARG A 9 3.22 23.71 18.80
C ARG A 9 3.77 22.37 19.26
N GLU A 10 3.61 22.09 20.54
CA GLU A 10 3.89 20.81 21.15
C GLU A 10 3.06 19.77 20.40
N SER A 11 3.71 19.01 19.51
CA SER A 11 3.04 17.99 18.70
C SER A 11 2.40 17.00 19.66
N THR A 12 1.08 17.03 19.75
CA THR A 12 0.36 16.17 20.71
C THR A 12 0.72 14.70 20.46
N PRO A 13 0.83 13.86 21.51
CA PRO A 13 1.10 12.43 21.38
C PRO A 13 0.13 11.72 20.42
N LEU A 14 -1.09 12.26 20.31
CA LEU A 14 -2.14 11.85 19.40
C LEU A 14 -1.79 12.09 17.92
N GLU A 15 -1.18 13.24 17.59
CA GLU A 15 -0.76 13.56 16.22
C GLU A 15 0.28 12.54 15.73
N HIS A 16 1.24 12.21 16.57
CA HIS A 16 2.28 11.23 16.25
C HIS A 16 1.70 9.79 16.10
N LEU A 17 0.68 9.43 16.87
CA LEU A 17 -0.05 8.16 16.73
C LEU A 17 -0.90 8.09 15.47
N MET A 18 -1.62 9.17 15.15
CA MET A 18 -2.43 9.27 13.93
C MET A 18 -1.54 9.26 12.69
N PHE A 19 -0.47 10.03 12.66
CA PHE A 19 0.40 10.08 11.49
C PHE A 19 1.24 8.81 11.32
N LYS A 20 1.90 8.27 12.36
CA LYS A 20 2.75 7.08 12.15
C LYS A 20 1.95 5.81 11.86
N GLY A 21 0.81 5.61 12.52
CA GLY A 21 -0.04 4.45 12.30
C GLY A 21 -0.65 4.45 10.90
N HIS A 22 -1.24 5.57 10.47
CA HIS A 22 -1.83 5.68 9.14
C HIS A 22 -0.78 5.67 8.04
N LEU A 23 0.36 6.37 8.22
CA LEU A 23 1.42 6.37 7.21
C LEU A 23 2.00 4.98 6.99
N GLN A 24 2.21 4.20 8.05
CA GLN A 24 2.72 2.82 7.92
C GLN A 24 1.73 1.92 7.16
N ILE A 25 0.43 2.06 7.43
CA ILE A 25 -0.60 1.30 6.72
C ILE A 25 -0.65 1.73 5.25
N THR A 26 -0.62 3.03 4.97
CA THR A 26 -0.61 3.58 3.62
C THR A 26 0.59 3.07 2.83
N ILE A 27 1.80 3.12 3.38
CA ILE A 27 3.01 2.61 2.73
C ILE A 27 2.87 1.11 2.43
N ARG A 28 2.33 0.32 3.36
CA ARG A 28 2.08 -1.12 3.13
C ARG A 28 1.10 -1.36 1.99
N VAL A 29 -0.01 -0.62 1.95
CA VAL A 29 -1.01 -0.76 0.89
C VAL A 29 -0.40 -0.36 -0.46
N VAL A 30 0.31 0.77 -0.53
CA VAL A 30 1.00 1.21 -1.75
C VAL A 30 2.01 0.16 -2.21
N ALA A 31 2.81 -0.38 -1.30
CA ALA A 31 3.78 -1.44 -1.62
C ALA A 31 3.11 -2.70 -2.15
N ILE A 32 2.02 -3.16 -1.53
CA ILE A 32 1.24 -4.32 -1.99
C ILE A 32 0.68 -4.06 -3.39
N THR A 33 0.12 -2.88 -3.64
CA THR A 33 -0.45 -2.52 -4.94
C THR A 33 0.63 -2.48 -6.03
N ILE A 34 1.75 -1.80 -5.79
CA ILE A 34 2.87 -1.73 -6.74
C ILE A 34 3.43 -3.13 -7.01
N ALA A 35 3.65 -3.93 -5.97
CA ALA A 35 4.14 -5.29 -6.13
C ALA A 35 3.18 -6.16 -6.95
N THR A 36 1.87 -6.06 -6.70
CA THR A 36 0.87 -6.84 -7.43
C THR A 36 0.82 -6.43 -8.90
N LEU A 37 0.86 -5.13 -9.21
CA LEU A 37 0.90 -4.63 -10.58
C LEU A 37 2.20 -5.03 -11.30
N ALA A 38 3.35 -4.96 -10.61
CA ALA A 38 4.63 -5.35 -11.18
C ALA A 38 4.69 -6.85 -11.49
N ILE A 39 4.18 -7.70 -10.59
CA ILE A 39 4.16 -9.16 -10.78
C ILE A 39 3.23 -9.55 -11.93
N TRP A 40 1.99 -9.06 -11.91
CA TRP A 40 0.99 -9.48 -12.89
C TRP A 40 1.10 -8.75 -14.22
N GLY A 41 1.32 -7.43 -14.20
CA GLY A 41 1.54 -6.64 -15.40
C GLY A 41 2.89 -6.92 -16.04
N GLY A 42 3.97 -6.92 -15.23
CA GLY A 42 5.31 -7.23 -15.72
C GLY A 42 5.47 -8.69 -16.12
N GLY A 43 4.96 -9.63 -15.31
CA GLY A 43 4.96 -11.06 -15.65
C GLY A 43 4.12 -11.38 -16.88
N GLY A 44 2.94 -10.77 -17.00
CA GLY A 44 2.09 -10.90 -18.19
C GLY A 44 2.77 -10.37 -19.46
N TYR A 45 3.45 -9.21 -19.37
CA TYR A 45 4.23 -8.66 -20.49
C TYR A 45 5.38 -9.59 -20.91
N LEU A 46 6.10 -10.17 -19.96
CA LEU A 46 7.18 -11.12 -20.27
C LEU A 46 6.65 -12.40 -20.93
N LEU A 47 5.48 -12.88 -20.50
CA LEU A 47 4.79 -14.01 -21.13
C LEU A 47 4.34 -13.68 -22.55
N ASP A 48 3.73 -12.51 -22.76
CA ASP A 48 3.33 -12.05 -24.09
C ASP A 48 4.54 -11.94 -25.03
N LYS A 49 5.66 -11.40 -24.53
CA LYS A 49 6.92 -11.31 -25.29
C LYS A 49 7.51 -12.69 -25.62
N ALA A 50 7.46 -13.63 -24.67
CA ALA A 50 8.00 -14.98 -24.85
C ALA A 50 7.17 -15.83 -25.84
N LEU A 51 5.86 -15.62 -25.88
CA LEU A 51 4.92 -16.37 -26.71
C LEU A 51 4.58 -15.66 -28.04
N ALA A 52 5.18 -14.50 -28.29
CA ALA A 52 4.88 -13.63 -29.44
C ALA A 52 3.38 -13.35 -29.62
N THR A 53 2.64 -13.36 -28.52
CA THR A 53 1.22 -13.04 -28.50
C THR A 53 1.00 -11.53 -28.41
N PHE A 54 -0.15 -11.07 -28.89
CA PHE A 54 -0.69 -9.77 -28.49
C PHE A 54 -0.71 -9.65 -26.95
N PRO A 55 -0.81 -8.44 -26.35
CA PRO A 55 -0.69 -8.19 -24.91
C PRO A 55 -1.86 -8.76 -24.07
N LEU A 56 -2.23 -10.00 -24.34
CA LEU A 56 -3.38 -10.71 -23.80
C LEU A 56 -3.10 -11.14 -22.37
N PHE A 57 -1.92 -11.73 -22.12
CA PHE A 57 -1.53 -12.16 -20.78
C PHE A 57 -1.29 -10.98 -19.86
N MET A 58 -0.75 -9.87 -20.36
CA MET A 58 -0.62 -8.61 -19.63
C MET A 58 -1.99 -8.05 -19.24
N ILE A 59 -2.96 -7.99 -20.18
CA ILE A 59 -4.31 -7.48 -19.89
C ILE A 59 -5.03 -8.38 -18.88
N ILE A 60 -5.03 -9.70 -19.10
CA ILE A 60 -5.65 -10.66 -18.17
C ILE A 60 -5.00 -10.56 -16.80
N GLY A 61 -3.66 -10.49 -16.75
CA GLY A 61 -2.89 -10.31 -15.53
C GLY A 61 -3.30 -9.05 -14.78
N LEU A 62 -3.41 -7.90 -15.46
CA LEU A 62 -3.84 -6.63 -14.87
C LEU A 62 -5.29 -6.68 -14.34
N VAL A 63 -6.21 -7.28 -15.08
CA VAL A 63 -7.61 -7.45 -14.64
C VAL A 63 -7.68 -8.32 -13.38
N VAL A 64 -6.89 -9.39 -13.30
CA VAL A 64 -6.81 -10.29 -12.14
C VAL A 64 -6.00 -9.69 -10.99
N ALA A 65 -5.05 -8.80 -11.26
CA ALA A 65 -4.26 -8.11 -10.25
C ALA A 65 -5.13 -7.27 -9.31
N PHE A 66 -6.22 -6.68 -9.82
CA PHE A 66 -7.11 -5.83 -9.03
C PHE A 66 -7.81 -6.59 -7.89
N PRO A 67 -8.58 -7.68 -8.13
CA PRO A 67 -9.18 -8.44 -7.04
C PRO A 67 -8.13 -9.08 -6.11
N LEU A 68 -6.97 -9.48 -6.62
CA LEU A 68 -5.88 -10.00 -5.78
C LEU A 68 -5.32 -8.94 -4.83
N ALA A 69 -5.07 -7.72 -5.32
CA ALA A 69 -4.62 -6.62 -4.49
C ALA A 69 -5.66 -6.32 -3.39
N GLN A 70 -6.94 -6.28 -3.74
CA GLN A 70 -8.02 -6.07 -2.75
C GLN A 70 -8.04 -7.16 -1.66
N LEU A 71 -7.87 -8.43 -2.03
CA LEU A 71 -7.77 -9.54 -1.05
C LEU A 71 -6.55 -9.40 -0.12
N LEU A 72 -5.40 -9.02 -0.66
CA LEU A 72 -4.17 -8.82 0.12
C LEU A 72 -4.27 -7.61 1.06
N ILE A 73 -4.86 -6.52 0.60
CA ILE A 73 -5.14 -5.33 1.40
C ILE A 73 -6.09 -5.70 2.55
N TYR A 74 -7.20 -6.40 2.26
CA TYR A 74 -8.13 -6.86 3.28
C TYR A 74 -7.45 -7.72 4.36
N LYS A 75 -6.62 -8.68 3.94
CA LYS A 75 -5.83 -9.49 4.89
C LYS A 75 -4.87 -8.64 5.73
N THR A 76 -4.27 -7.62 5.14
CA THR A 76 -3.34 -6.71 5.84
C THR A 76 -4.08 -5.88 6.87
N PHE A 77 -5.23 -5.29 6.51
CA PHE A 77 -6.08 -4.57 7.45
C PHE A 77 -6.54 -5.47 8.59
N ARG A 78 -7.08 -6.66 8.30
CA ARG A 78 -7.55 -7.60 9.33
C ARG A 78 -6.43 -8.00 10.30
N LYS A 79 -5.21 -8.23 9.81
CA LYS A 79 -4.05 -8.52 10.65
C LYS A 79 -3.70 -7.35 11.57
N VAL A 80 -3.69 -6.13 11.06
CA VAL A 80 -3.38 -4.93 11.85
C VAL A 80 -4.47 -4.68 12.90
N THR A 81 -5.75 -4.77 12.53
CA THR A 81 -6.88 -4.60 13.45
C THR A 81 -6.83 -5.63 14.58
N ASN A 82 -6.68 -6.92 14.26
CA ASN A 82 -6.63 -7.99 15.27
C ASN A 82 -5.40 -7.86 16.19
N ALA A 83 -4.27 -7.35 15.67
CA ALA A 83 -3.07 -7.13 16.47
C ALA A 83 -3.25 -5.99 17.48
N VAL A 84 -4.08 -4.99 17.17
CA VAL A 84 -4.45 -3.92 18.11
C VAL A 84 -5.41 -4.46 19.18
N THR A 85 -6.42 -5.24 18.79
CA THR A 85 -7.42 -5.78 19.73
C THR A 85 -6.84 -6.79 20.74
N LYS A 86 -5.77 -7.51 20.41
CA LYS A 86 -5.10 -8.44 21.32
C LYS A 86 -4.17 -7.78 22.35
N LYS A 87 -3.95 -6.46 22.25
CA LYS A 87 -3.02 -5.70 23.09
C LYS A 87 -3.74 -4.85 24.15
N GLN A 88 -5.07 -4.90 24.19
CA GLN A 88 -5.91 -4.43 25.30
C GLN A 88 -6.32 -5.63 26.16
#